data_AF-A0A830DPL7-F1
#
_entry.id   AF-A0A830DPL7-F1
#
_cell.length_a   1.000
_cell.length_b   1.000
_cell.length_c   1.000
_cell.angle_alpha   90.00
_cell.angle_beta   90.00
_cell.angle_gamma   90.00
#
_symmetry.space_group_name_H-M   'P 1'
#
loop_
_entity.id
_entity.type
_entity.pdbx_description
1 polymer ?
#
loop_
_entity_poly.entity_id
_entity_poly.type
_entity_poly.pdbx_seq_one_letter_code
_entity_poly.pdbx_strand_id
1 'polypeptide(L)' 'MGSALEVVLVSGQNCQFMFSEIIRMLHEEGAEVVNASFSVLDNSLFHTIHCEINGDRSAQEYGAARISDRLRKFVCDIS' A
#
# COMPACT_ATOMS: atom_id res chain seq x y z
N MET A 1 15.76 13.59 0.07
CA MET A 1 15.02 13.10 -1.12
C MET A 1 14.37 11.79 -0.67
N GLY A 2 13.05 11.77 -0.53
CA GLY A 2 12.29 10.58 -0.12
C GLY A 2 12.31 9.50 -1.20
N SER A 3 12.01 8.25 -0.83
CA SER A 3 11.84 7.16 -1.79
C SER A 3 10.36 7.00 -2.10
N ALA A 4 10.00 7.06 -3.38
CA ALA A 4 8.62 6.84 -3.82
C ALA A 4 8.28 5.34 -3.77
N LEU A 5 7.10 5.02 -3.25
CA LEU A 5 6.52 3.69 -3.18
C LEU A 5 5.12 3.73 -3.80
N GLU A 6 4.87 2.85 -4.77
CA GLU A 6 3.55 2.65 -5.36
C GLU A 6 3.00 1.29 -4.92
N VAL A 7 1.79 1.29 -4.38
CA VAL A 7 1.05 0.09 -3.97
C VAL A 7 -0.19 -0.03 -4.82
N VAL A 8 -0.31 -1.14 -5.55
CA VAL A 8 -1.49 -1.46 -6.36
C VAL A 8 -2.20 -2.67 -5.77
N LEU A 9 -3.44 -2.49 -5.32
CA LEU A 9 -4.32 -3.54 -4.83
C LEU A 9 -5.42 -3.80 -5.85
N VAL A 10 -5.59 -5.07 -6.23
CA VAL A 10 -6.68 -5.53 -7.10
C VAL A 10 -7.64 -6.35 -6.27
N SER A 11 -8.90 -5.94 -6.22
CA SER A 11 -9.93 -6.61 -5.42
C SER A 11 -11.28 -6.65 -6.15
N GLY A 12 -12.26 -7.39 -5.60
CA GLY A 12 -13.65 -7.32 -6.07
C GLY A 12 -14.37 -6.07 -5.55
N GLN A 13 -15.53 -5.73 -6.11
CA GLN A 13 -16.28 -4.50 -5.76
C GLN A 13 -16.65 -4.35 -4.26
N ASN A 14 -16.61 -5.42 -3.46
CA ASN A 14 -17.00 -5.41 -2.04
C ASN A 14 -15.82 -5.26 -1.06
N CYS A 15 -14.61 -4.95 -1.52
CA CYS A 15 -13.40 -4.98 -0.70
C CYS A 15 -12.88 -3.59 -0.27
N GLN A 16 -13.76 -2.58 -0.19
CA GLN A 16 -13.38 -1.22 0.21
C GLN A 16 -12.69 -1.15 1.60
N PHE A 17 -12.99 -2.09 2.50
CA PHE A 17 -12.33 -2.16 3.82
C PHE A 17 -10.82 -2.38 3.70
N MET A 18 -10.35 -3.09 2.66
CA MET A 18 -8.93 -3.36 2.47
C MET A 18 -8.16 -2.06 2.20
N PHE A 19 -8.75 -1.12 1.48
CA PHE A 19 -8.10 0.14 1.15
C PHE A 19 -7.72 0.95 2.40
N SER A 20 -8.66 1.09 3.34
CA SER A 20 -8.41 1.79 4.61
C SER A 20 -7.38 1.09 5.49
N GLU A 21 -7.41 -0.25 5.53
CA GLU A 21 -6.43 -1.05 6.29
C GLU A 21 -5.02 -0.96 5.69
N ILE A 22 -4.89 -0.94 4.36
CA ILE A 22 -3.60 -0.76 3.68
C ILE A 22 -3.04 0.63 3.97
N ILE A 23 -3.86 1.69 3.90
CA ILE A 23 -3.43 3.06 4.23
C ILE A 23 -2.96 3.14 5.68
N ARG A 24 -3.72 2.56 6.62
CA ARG A 24 -3.31 2.48 8.03
C ARG A 24 -1.98 1.76 8.20
N MET A 25 -1.80 0.62 7.55
CA MET A 25 -0.55 -0.14 7.56
C MET A 25 0.63 0.69 7.05
N LEU A 26 0.46 1.41 5.94
CA LEU A 26 1.51 2.27 5.39
C LEU A 26 1.94 3.35 6.39
N HIS A 27 0.98 4.01 7.04
CA HIS A 27 1.27 5.01 8.06
C HIS A 27 1.98 4.43 9.29
N GLU A 28 1.61 3.22 9.75
CA GLU A 28 2.30 2.52 10.86
C GLU A 28 3.76 2.18 10.55
N GLU A 29 4.05 1.98 9.27
CA GLU A 29 5.40 1.70 8.77
C GLU A 29 6.21 2.98 8.48
N GLY A 30 5.61 4.16 8.71
CA GLY A 30 6.27 5.45 8.48
C GLY A 30 6.26 5.91 7.02
N ALA A 31 5.44 5.28 6.17
CA ALA A 31 5.20 5.77 4.81
C ALA A 31 4.10 6.84 4.83
N GLU A 32 4.40 7.98 4.22
CA GLU A 32 3.45 9.08 4.04
C GLU A 32 2.67 8.88 2.75
N VAL A 33 1.34 8.78 2.82
CA VAL A 33 0.51 8.65 1.62
C VAL A 33 0.31 10.02 0.98
N VAL A 34 0.89 10.21 -0.21
CA VAL A 34 0.82 11.47 -0.97
C VAL A 34 -0.36 11.51 -1.92
N ASN A 35 -0.76 10.36 -2.46
CA ASN A 35 -1.91 10.26 -3.34
C ASN A 35 -2.54 8.87 -3.21
N ALA A 36 -3.86 8.81 -3.29
CA ALA A 36 -4.57 7.55 -3.33
C ALA A 36 -5.77 7.67 -4.28
N SER A 37 -5.90 6.72 -5.20
CA SER A 37 -6.94 6.70 -6.23
C SER A 37 -7.48 5.29 -6.40
N PHE A 38 -8.69 5.17 -6.92
CA PHE A 38 -9.24 3.89 -7.33
C PHE A 38 -9.87 3.99 -8.71
N SER A 39 -9.87 2.87 -9.43
CA SER A 39 -10.52 2.72 -10.71
C SER A 39 -11.21 1.37 -10.78
N VAL A 40 -12.38 1.33 -11.40
CA VAL A 40 -13.08 0.08 -11.70
C VAL A 40 -12.77 -0.31 -13.13
N LEU A 41 -12.30 -1.54 -13.33
CA LEU A 41 -12.15 -2.14 -14.65
C LEU A 41 -12.91 -3.46 -14.65
N ASP A 42 -13.92 -3.54 -15.50
CA ASP A 42 -14.92 -4.63 -15.54
C ASP A 42 -15.56 -4.86 -14.15
N ASN A 43 -15.25 -6.00 -13.53
CA ASN A 43 -15.74 -6.38 -12.20
C ASN A 43 -14.66 -6.28 -11.10
N SER A 44 -13.51 -5.69 -11.43
CA SER A 44 -12.38 -5.56 -10.52
C SER A 44 -12.15 -4.10 -10.14
N LEU A 45 -11.85 -3.88 -8.87
CA LEU A 45 -11.53 -2.60 -8.28
C LEU A 45 -10.01 -2.53 -8.10
N PHE A 46 -9.39 -1.56 -8.76
CA PHE A 46 -7.96 -1.29 -8.70
C PHE A 46 -7.77 -0.09 -7.79
N HIS A 47 -7.09 -0.29 -6.67
CA HIS A 47 -6.66 0.79 -5.79
C HIS A 47 -5.19 1.06 -6.02
N THR A 48 -4.84 2.31 -6.25
CA THR A 48 -3.46 2.77 -6.41
C THR A 48 -3.15 3.77 -5.30
N ILE A 49 -2.10 3.49 -4.53
CA ILE A 49 -1.66 4.34 -3.42
C ILE A 49 -0.21 4.70 -3.68
N HIS A 50 0.07 6.00 -3.78
CA HIS A 50 1.41 6.54 -3.87
C HIS A 50 1.81 7.05 -2.50
N CYS A 51 2.99 6.64 -2.06
CA CYS A 51 3.52 6.94 -0.75
C CYS A 51 4.99 7.36 -0.87
N GLU A 52 5.47 8.11 0.10
CA GLU A 52 6.88 8.45 0.24
C GLU A 52 7.42 7.92 1.58
N ILE A 53 8.59 7.29 1.53
CA ILE A 53 9.33 6.90 2.72
C ILE A 53 10.42 7.93 2.96
N ASN A 54 10.26 8.66 4.07
CA ASN A 54 11.22 9.66 4.53
C ASN A 54 12.28 8.97 5.41
N GLY A 55 13.56 9.32 5.21
CA GLY A 55 14.66 8.75 5.97
C GLY A 55 15.95 8.67 5.17
N ASP A 56 16.98 8.07 5.77
CA ASP A 56 18.18 7.68 5.03
C ASP A 56 17.91 6.49 4.10
N ARG A 57 18.89 6.17 3.26
CA ARG A 57 18.76 5.08 2.26
C ARG A 57 18.46 3.72 2.91
N SER A 58 19.00 3.45 4.09
CA SER A 58 18.78 2.20 4.80
C SER A 58 17.36 2.11 5.37
N ALA A 59 16.84 3.22 5.91
CA ALA A 59 15.46 3.34 6.36
C ALA A 59 14.47 3.18 5.19
N GLN A 60 14.81 3.72 4.02
CA GLN A 60 14.01 3.57 2.81
C GLN A 60 13.96 2.12 2.30
N GLU A 61 15.12 1.46 2.17
CA GLU A 61 15.21 0.07 1.72
C GLU A 61 14.52 -0.89 2.71
N TYR A 62 14.74 -0.70 4.01
CA TYR A 62 14.12 -1.52 5.06
C TYR A 62 12.61 -1.28 5.16
N GLY A 63 12.17 -0.02 5.06
CA GLY A 63 10.75 0.35 5.07
C GLY A 63 9.99 -0.28 3.91
N ALA A 64 10.52 -0.20 2.68
CA ALA A 64 9.89 -0.82 1.51
C ALA A 64 9.79 -2.35 1.65
N ALA A 65 10.83 -3.01 2.16
CA ALA A 65 10.82 -4.45 2.40
C ALA A 65 9.79 -4.86 3.46
N ARG A 66 9.71 -4.13 4.59
CA ARG A 66 8.77 -4.41 5.68
C ARG A 66 7.32 -4.20 5.24
N ILE A 67 7.04 -3.12 4.50
CA ILE A 67 5.72 -2.88 3.90
C ILE A 67 5.35 -4.02 2.96
N SER A 68 6.25 -4.42 2.07
CA SER A 68 6.01 -5.51 1.11
C SER A 68 5.69 -6.84 1.81
N ASP A 69 6.41 -7.17 2.89
CA ASP A 69 6.16 -8.38 3.68
C ASP A 69 4.80 -8.35 4.40
N ARG A 70 4.44 -7.21 4.99
CA ARG A 70 3.12 -7.04 5.64
C ARG A 70 1.97 -7.11 4.65
N LEU A 71 2.11 -6.49 3.48
CA LEU A 71 1.12 -6.56 2.40
C LEU A 71 0.91 -8.00 1.93
N ARG A 72 1.99 -8.76 1.75
CA ARG A 72 1.90 -10.19 1.38
C ARG A 72 1.17 -11.01 2.42
N LYS A 73 1.47 -10.82 3.71
CA LYS A 73 0.78 -11.50 4.82
C LYS A 73 -0.72 -11.17 4.84
N PHE A 74 -1.07 -9.90 4.69
CA PHE A 74 -2.46 -9.45 4.68
C PHE A 74 -3.28 -10.08 3.56
N VAL A 75 -2.71 -10.24 2.35
CA VAL A 75 -3.39 -10.91 1.23
C VAL A 75 -3.52 -12.42 1.47
N CYS A 76 -2.49 -13.06 2.04
CA CYS A 76 -2.51 -14.48 2.39
C CYS A 76 -3.54 -14.82 3.49
N ASP A 77 -3.76 -13.92 4.45
CA ASP A 77 -4.71 -14.16 5.56
C ASP A 77 -6.18 -14.04 5.13
N ILE A 78 -6.46 -13.38 4.00
CA ILE A 78 -7.82 -13.18 3.46
C ILE A 78 -8.19 -14.24 2.41
N SER A 79 -7.20 -15.00 1.91
CA SER A 79 -7.38 -16.03 0.87
C SER A 79 -7.67 -17.40 1.46
#